data_AF-A0A4P0YFE8-F1
#
_entry.id   AF-A0A4P0YFE8-F1
#
_cell.length_a   1.000
_cell.length_b   1.000
_cell.length_c   1.000
_cell.angle_alpha   90.00
_cell.angle_beta   90.00
_cell.angle_gamma   90.00
#
_symmetry.space_group_name_H-M   'P 1'
#
loop_
_entity.id
_entity.type
_entity.pdbx_description
1 polymer ?
#
loop_
_entity_poly.entity_id
_entity_poly.type
_entity_poly.pdbx_seq_one_letter_code
_entity_poly.pdbx_strand_id
1 'polypeptide(L)'
;MINFLLNSKEGVDILGLERGVPLSKAAVTYLTEDGVIKADDPAVSGLKLAQSLPTALPVSPYFDDPQIVAQFGTTLQYIDYGKKSVEEAAEDFQRQTDRILRRAMR
;
A
#
# COMPACT_ATOMS: atom_id res chain seq x y z
N MET A 1 18.43 2.51 -17.14
CA MET A 1 18.38 2.89 -15.71
C MET A 1 17.48 1.96 -14.90
N ILE A 2 16.16 1.88 -15.14
CA ILE A 2 15.25 1.00 -14.36
C ILE A 2 15.75 -0.44 -14.30
N ASN A 3 16.17 -1.01 -15.43
CA ASN A 3 16.70 -2.37 -15.46
C ASN A 3 17.97 -2.56 -14.61
N PHE A 4 18.83 -1.54 -14.53
CA PHE A 4 20.03 -1.60 -13.66
C PHE A 4 19.60 -1.69 -12.20
N LEU A 5 18.72 -0.78 -11.76
CA LEU A 5 18.23 -0.73 -10.39
C LEU A 5 17.52 -2.02 -9.96
N LEU A 6 16.74 -2.63 -10.86
CA LEU A 6 15.84 -3.73 -10.48
C LEU A 6 16.38 -5.13 -10.80
N ASN A 7 17.42 -5.26 -11.65
CA ASN A 7 17.88 -6.56 -12.14
C ASN A 7 19.40 -6.76 -12.16
N SER A 8 20.23 -5.70 -12.18
CA SER A 8 21.68 -5.90 -12.10
C SER A 8 22.08 -6.21 -10.67
N LYS A 9 23.14 -7.01 -10.49
CA LYS A 9 23.60 -7.36 -9.14
C LYS A 9 23.98 -6.09 -8.37
N GLU A 10 24.74 -5.20 -8.98
CA GLU A 10 25.22 -3.98 -8.34
C GLU A 10 24.07 -3.06 -7.92
N GLY A 11 23.05 -2.89 -8.77
CA GLY A 11 21.90 -2.05 -8.45
C GLY A 11 21.04 -2.65 -7.33
N VAL A 12 20.84 -3.96 -7.36
CA VAL A 12 20.09 -4.70 -6.33
C VAL A 12 20.81 -4.68 -4.99
N ASP A 13 22.12 -4.91 -4.97
CA ASP A 13 22.94 -4.90 -3.74
C ASP A 13 22.88 -3.53 -3.05
N ILE A 14 22.90 -2.44 -3.84
CA ILE A 14 22.79 -1.07 -3.31
C ILE A 14 21.40 -0.80 -2.75
N LEU A 15 20.33 -1.27 -3.40
CA LEU A 15 18.96 -1.00 -2.99
C LEU A 15 18.47 -1.92 -1.85
N GLY A 16 19.02 -3.12 -1.74
CA GLY A 16 18.66 -4.10 -0.71
C GLY A 16 17.14 -4.27 -0.58
N LEU A 17 16.63 -4.07 0.63
CA LEU A 17 15.20 -4.18 0.97
C LEU A 17 14.53 -2.82 1.28
N GLU A 18 15.15 -1.69 0.91
CA GLU A 18 14.62 -0.34 1.18
C GLU A 18 13.25 -0.07 0.53
N ARG A 19 12.82 -0.93 -0.41
CA ARG A 19 11.50 -0.87 -1.06
C ARG A 19 10.70 -2.17 -0.89
N GLY A 20 11.04 -2.97 0.12
CA GLY A 20 10.46 -4.29 0.35
C GLY A 20 11.16 -5.40 -0.45
N VAL A 21 10.57 -6.61 -0.42
CA VAL A 21 11.08 -7.77 -1.15
C VAL A 21 10.92 -7.55 -2.65
N PRO A 22 12.00 -7.60 -3.47
CA PRO A 22 11.89 -7.37 -4.90
C PRO A 22 10.96 -8.36 -5.60
N LEU A 23 10.26 -7.91 -6.64
CA LEU A 23 9.49 -8.79 -7.53
C LEU A 23 10.39 -9.51 -8.55
N SER A 24 11.55 -8.95 -8.86
CA SER A 24 12.50 -9.56 -9.79
C SER A 24 13.07 -10.84 -9.19
N LYS A 25 12.91 -11.96 -9.90
CA LYS A 25 13.42 -13.27 -9.48
C LYS A 25 14.94 -13.25 -9.28
N ALA A 26 15.68 -12.57 -10.18
CA ALA A 26 17.13 -12.45 -10.08
C ALA A 26 17.55 -11.67 -8.82
N ALA A 27 16.86 -10.56 -8.55
CA ALA A 27 17.13 -9.74 -7.36
C ALA A 27 16.86 -10.51 -6.06
N VAL A 28 15.76 -11.26 -5.99
CA VAL A 28 15.47 -12.12 -4.84
C VAL A 28 16.55 -13.18 -4.65
N THR A 29 17.05 -13.80 -5.72
CA THR A 29 18.16 -14.75 -5.64
C THR A 29 19.41 -14.10 -5.04
N TYR A 30 19.88 -12.98 -5.61
CA TYR A 30 21.08 -12.30 -5.12
C TYR A 30 20.98 -11.93 -3.64
N LEU A 31 19.87 -11.32 -3.24
CA LEU A 31 19.68 -10.89 -1.85
C LEU A 31 19.47 -12.05 -0.88
N THR A 32 18.99 -13.21 -1.35
CA THR A 32 18.87 -14.42 -0.53
C THR A 32 20.24 -15.07 -0.34
N GLU A 33 21.02 -15.18 -1.43
CA GLU A 33 22.39 -15.72 -1.39
C GLU A 33 23.33 -14.85 -0.53
N ASP A 34 23.17 -13.53 -0.58
CA ASP A 34 23.92 -12.57 0.23
C ASP A 34 23.40 -12.48 1.68
N GLY A 35 22.37 -13.26 2.05
CA GLY A 35 21.82 -13.33 3.41
C GLY A 35 21.06 -12.08 3.86
N VAL A 36 20.70 -11.20 2.93
CA VAL A 36 19.90 -9.98 3.17
C VAL A 36 18.44 -10.35 3.37
N ILE A 37 17.87 -11.22 2.53
CA ILE A 37 16.52 -11.76 2.73
C ILE A 37 16.59 -12.88 3.77
N LYS A 38 16.05 -12.62 4.96
CA LYS A 38 15.93 -13.60 6.04
C LYS A 38 14.48 -13.91 6.34
N ALA A 39 14.19 -15.17 6.67
CA ALA A 39 12.81 -15.61 6.88
C ALA A 39 12.14 -14.99 8.12
N ASP A 40 12.95 -14.61 9.10
CA ASP A 40 12.56 -13.96 10.36
C ASP A 40 12.52 -12.43 10.27
N ASP A 41 12.95 -11.83 9.16
CA ASP A 41 12.79 -10.41 8.91
C ASP A 41 11.29 -10.05 8.88
N PRO A 42 10.81 -9.03 9.63
CA PRO A 42 9.42 -8.63 9.65
C PRO A 42 8.82 -8.31 8.27
N ALA A 43 9.59 -7.72 7.35
CA ALA A 43 9.12 -7.40 6.01
C ALA A 43 8.91 -8.68 5.17
N VAL A 44 9.80 -9.67 5.33
CA VAL A 44 9.73 -10.94 4.60
C VAL A 44 8.64 -11.84 5.18
N SER A 45 8.60 -11.99 6.50
CA SER A 45 7.60 -12.80 7.20
C SER A 45 6.19 -12.22 7.06
N GLY A 46 6.05 -10.89 7.14
CA GLY A 46 4.79 -10.18 6.90
C GLY A 46 4.26 -10.37 5.48
N LEU A 47 5.12 -10.28 4.46
CA LEU A 47 4.72 -10.53 3.07
C LEU A 47 4.26 -11.99 2.87
N LYS A 48 5.00 -12.96 3.42
CA LYS A 48 4.62 -14.39 3.35
C LYS A 48 3.27 -14.65 4.01
N LEU A 49 3.03 -14.05 5.18
CA LEU A 49 1.74 -14.13 5.85
C LEU A 49 0.63 -13.54 4.96
N ALA A 50 0.82 -12.33 4.42
CA ALA A 50 -0.16 -11.69 3.55
C ALA A 50 -0.50 -12.54 2.31
N GLN A 51 0.49 -13.18 1.69
CA GLN A 51 0.31 -14.09 0.56
C GLN A 51 -0.44 -15.39 0.92
N SER A 52 -0.39 -15.82 2.19
CA SER A 52 -1.11 -16.99 2.66
C SER A 52 -2.59 -16.74 2.94
N LEU A 53 -2.99 -15.47 3.03
CA LEU A 53 -4.38 -15.08 3.30
C LEU A 53 -5.22 -15.06 2.01
N PRO A 54 -6.55 -15.23 2.08
CA PRO A 54 -7.41 -15.12 0.90
C PRO A 54 -7.40 -13.72 0.28
N THR A 55 -7.05 -13.59 -1.00
CA THR A 55 -6.94 -12.31 -1.73
C THR A 55 -7.91 -12.20 -2.92
N ALA A 56 -9.12 -12.73 -2.79
CA ALA A 56 -10.06 -12.87 -3.92
C ALA A 56 -10.64 -11.53 -4.44
N LEU A 57 -10.61 -10.46 -3.63
CA LEU A 57 -11.16 -9.16 -3.98
C LEU A 57 -10.01 -8.20 -4.36
N PRO A 58 -9.92 -7.74 -5.63
CA PRO A 58 -8.97 -6.72 -6.01
C PRO A 58 -9.37 -5.37 -5.41
N VAL A 59 -8.38 -4.59 -5.00
CA VAL A 59 -8.59 -3.21 -4.51
C VAL A 59 -8.66 -2.28 -5.70
N SER A 60 -9.72 -1.46 -5.78
CA SER A 60 -9.84 -0.41 -6.80
C SER A 60 -8.72 0.63 -6.62
N PRO A 61 -8.04 1.09 -7.68
CA PRO A 61 -7.04 2.14 -7.55
C PRO A 61 -7.62 3.46 -7.00
N TYR A 62 -8.91 3.70 -7.22
CA TYR A 62 -9.59 4.88 -6.69
C TYR A 62 -9.84 4.81 -5.19
N PHE A 63 -9.73 3.64 -4.56
CA PHE A 63 -9.85 3.52 -3.10
C PHE A 63 -8.78 4.36 -2.38
N ASP A 64 -7.60 4.47 -2.98
CA ASP A 64 -6.45 5.24 -2.47
C ASP A 64 -6.33 6.61 -3.16
N ASP A 65 -7.42 7.13 -3.73
CA ASP A 65 -7.45 8.50 -4.25
C ASP A 65 -7.14 9.50 -3.11
N PRO A 66 -6.19 10.44 -3.29
CA PRO A 66 -5.78 11.35 -2.21
C PRO A 66 -6.92 12.18 -1.62
N GLN A 67 -7.95 12.51 -2.40
CA GLN A 67 -9.12 13.24 -1.89
C GLN A 67 -10.02 12.33 -1.06
N ILE A 68 -10.16 11.05 -1.40
CA ILE A 68 -10.89 10.08 -0.57
C ILE A 68 -10.17 9.87 0.77
N VAL A 69 -8.85 9.70 0.75
CA VAL A 69 -8.04 9.55 1.99
C VAL A 69 -8.16 10.79 2.87
N ALA A 70 -8.06 11.99 2.29
CA ALA A 70 -8.21 13.24 3.03
C ALA A 70 -9.64 13.40 3.61
N GLN A 71 -10.66 13.02 2.84
CA GLN A 71 -12.05 13.05 3.28
C GLN A 71 -12.29 12.06 4.42
N PHE A 72 -11.68 10.88 4.39
CA PHE A 72 -11.76 9.90 5.47
C PHE A 72 -11.16 10.45 6.77
N GLY A 73 -9.97 11.04 6.70
CA GLY A 73 -9.35 11.70 7.86
C GLY A 73 -10.21 12.84 8.43
N THR A 74 -10.84 13.63 7.56
CA THR A 74 -11.75 14.71 7.98
C THR A 74 -13.01 14.16 8.66
N THR A 75 -13.57 13.07 8.15
CA THR A 75 -14.72 12.38 8.75
C THR A 75 -14.41 11.88 10.15
N LEU A 76 -13.25 11.24 10.36
CA LEU A 76 -12.82 10.81 11.70
C LEU A 76 -12.68 12.00 12.65
N GLN A 77 -12.07 13.10 12.20
CA GLN A 77 -11.97 14.32 13.00
C GLN A 77 -13.35 14.89 13.38
N TYR A 78 -14.34 14.84 12.49
CA TYR A 78 -15.69 15.30 12.86
C TYR A 78 -16.29 14.48 14.00
N ILE A 79 -16.04 13.18 14.04
CA ILE A 79 -16.47 12.29 15.12
C ILE A 79 -15.68 12.60 16.39
N ASP A 80 -14.34 12.60 16.31
CA ASP A 80 -13.45 12.75 17.47
C ASP A 80 -13.62 14.09 18.19
N TYR A 81 -13.87 15.16 17.43
CA TYR A 81 -14.12 16.49 17.99
C TYR A 81 -15.60 16.73 18.35
N GLY A 82 -16.44 15.70 18.31
CA GLY A 82 -17.87 15.80 18.68
C GLY A 82 -18.67 16.75 17.79
N LYS A 83 -18.24 16.96 16.55
CA LYS A 83 -18.87 17.88 15.59
C LYS A 83 -20.00 17.23 14.80
N LYS A 84 -20.01 15.90 14.71
CA LYS A 84 -21.04 15.08 14.07
C LYS A 84 -21.22 13.78 14.84
N SER A 85 -22.44 13.23 14.82
CA SER A 85 -22.63 11.83 15.21
C SER A 85 -21.97 10.88 14.20
N VAL A 86 -21.86 9.60 14.57
CA VAL A 86 -21.32 8.56 13.66
C VAL A 86 -22.17 8.45 12.39
N GLU A 87 -23.49 8.51 12.53
CA GLU A 87 -24.46 8.42 11.43
C GLU A 87 -24.33 9.62 10.49
N GLU A 88 -24.30 10.84 11.05
CA GLU A 88 -24.13 12.07 10.26
C GLU A 88 -22.78 12.11 9.51
N ALA A 89 -21.72 11.62 10.17
CA ALA A 89 -20.39 11.54 9.59
C ALA A 89 -20.33 10.50 8.45
N ALA A 90 -20.98 9.34 8.62
CA ALA A 90 -21.05 8.31 7.59
C ALA A 90 -21.83 8.76 6.35
N GLU A 91 -22.99 9.37 6.53
CA GLU A 91 -23.80 9.89 5.43
C GLU A 91 -23.07 10.99 4.64
N ASP A 92 -22.40 11.91 5.34
CA ASP A 92 -21.62 12.95 4.67
C ASP A 92 -20.40 12.36 3.95
N PHE A 93 -19.70 11.40 4.57
CA PHE A 93 -18.58 10.71 3.93
C PHE A 93 -19.00 10.07 2.61
N GLN A 94 -20.09 9.29 2.60
CA GLN A 94 -20.60 8.67 1.39
C GLN A 94 -20.90 9.72 0.30
N ARG A 95 -21.64 10.77 0.65
CA ARG A 95 -22.02 11.83 -0.29
C ARG A 95 -20.81 12.59 -0.87
N GLN A 96 -19.80 12.90 -0.06
CA GLN A 96 -18.60 13.60 -0.54
C GLN A 96 -17.73 12.68 -1.39
N THR A 97 -17.52 11.44 -0.96
CA THR A 97 -16.71 10.45 -1.68
C THR A 97 -17.31 10.11 -3.04
N ASP A 98 -18.64 9.99 -3.16
CA ASP A 98 -19.32 9.82 -4.46
C ASP A 98 -19.04 10.97 -5.44
N ARG A 99 -18.97 12.21 -4.93
CA ARG A 99 -18.63 13.38 -5.76
C ARG A 99 -17.17 13.37 -6.21
N ILE A 100 -16.27 12.93 -5.33
CA ILE A 100 -14.84 12.76 -5.64
C ILE A 100 -14.67 11.69 -6.72
N LEU A 101 -15.27 10.51 -6.54
CA LEU A 101 -15.20 9.39 -7.48
C LEU A 101 -15.69 9.80 -8.88
N ARG A 102 -16.82 10.52 -8.98
CA ARG A 102 -17.34 11.05 -10.26
C ARG A 102 -16.38 12.01 -10.99
N ARG A 103 -15.40 12.58 -10.29
CA ARG A 103 -14.36 13.45 -10.89
C ARG A 103 -13.09 12.65 -11.21
N ALA A 104 -12.68 11.75 -10.32
CA ALA A 104 -11.48 10.94 -10.49
C ALA A 104 -11.62 9.89 -11.61
N MET A 105 -12.82 9.35 -11.81
CA MET A 105 -13.10 8.32 -12.82
C MET A 105 -13.44 8.87 -14.22
N ARG A 106 -13.10 10.13 -14.50
CA ARG A 106 -13.35 10.76 -15.81
C ARG A 106 -12.21 10.55 -16.79
#